data_AF-A0A0L0NGU1-F1
#
_entry.id   AF-A0A0L0NGU1-F1
#
_cell.length_a   1.000
_cell.length_b   1.000
_cell.length_c   1.000
_cell.angle_alpha   90.00
_cell.angle_beta   90.00
_cell.angle_gamma   90.00
#
_symmetry.space_group_name_H-M   'P 1'
#
loop_
_entity.id
_entity.type
_entity.pdbx_description
1 polymer ?
#
loop_
_entity_poly.entity_id
_entity_poly.type
_entity_poly.pdbx_seq_one_letter_code
_entity_poly.pdbx_strand_id
1 'polypeptide(L)'
;MDERIVSFSWAREILPGRGLLAYANDSREIVIMSLQFYSREPEPEGSTRERSVWEICELARFDGGGPHKVVDTEDPDFVPDGSGFSLKWSPWHVSPECRTATLAYIANNHVGFRRVSIHGKWDKGQDPTLRVEQTDTTAICMPLGADAFVEWEDAIWPDGDGHMARGIIATPFVPKPFQVDVCGAPSRPMASHSAGQCSSVYARDDEASTNPITGIIVHHPDPNNKSPAPEYSLVRLSATATNQDWYQTNVSEHDVALPQWAEYVRRHSTRLVPRLAAMEGLESDSDSEDLDDEFTEDEVPMSQVHPHRFRFWGLASSPGDGCTAVLVTQHNTQHPHRRPRSKILFGRRDPTKETTPGKQTGVAKKLTTEGRLWEAYYGNQWDVSDAVLTGTADSLVHQSPLRDLFKDVTAQQRCVYCESRLSISSQESNCENGHSFATCAATGLPIMAPGASRLCAVCGLRCLKGSELSTIAKKYIGLDAVVDLAGDVCGGCGGKFVS
;
A
#
# COMPACT_ATOMS: atom_id res chain seq x y z
N MET A 1 32.65 -6.39 1.81
CA MET A 1 31.41 -7.09 1.44
C MET A 1 30.62 -6.08 0.65
N ASP A 2 30.62 -6.22 -0.66
CA ASP A 2 29.96 -5.28 -1.56
C ASP A 2 28.69 -5.95 -2.08
N GLU A 3 27.72 -6.17 -1.17
CA GLU A 3 26.41 -6.73 -1.55
C GLU A 3 25.61 -5.70 -2.34
N ARG A 4 24.99 -6.12 -3.44
CA ARG A 4 24.10 -5.24 -4.23
C ARG A 4 22.65 -5.63 -3.97
N ILE A 5 21.90 -4.71 -3.38
CA ILE A 5 20.45 -4.90 -3.18
C ILE A 5 19.76 -4.83 -4.54
N VAL A 6 19.09 -5.91 -4.92
CA VAL A 6 18.36 -6.02 -6.20
C VAL A 6 16.84 -5.86 -6.02
N SER A 7 16.32 -6.16 -4.84
CA SER A 7 14.92 -5.96 -4.48
C SER A 7 14.80 -5.76 -2.97
N PHE A 8 13.79 -5.01 -2.53
CA PHE A 8 13.47 -4.88 -1.11
C PHE A 8 11.97 -4.70 -0.89
N SER A 9 11.51 -5.05 0.30
CA SER A 9 10.11 -4.98 0.67
C SER A 9 9.93 -4.74 2.17
N TRP A 10 9.05 -3.80 2.51
CA TRP A 10 8.66 -3.53 3.88
C TRP A 10 7.49 -4.43 4.29
N ALA A 11 7.59 -5.02 5.47
CA ALA A 11 6.44 -5.65 6.10
C ALA A 11 5.43 -4.58 6.52
N ARG A 12 4.15 -4.95 6.60
CA ARG A 12 3.12 -4.08 7.16
C ARG A 12 3.48 -3.68 8.59
N GLU A 13 3.07 -2.49 9.03
CA GLU A 13 3.41 -1.94 10.35
C GLU A 13 3.17 -2.97 11.46
N ILE A 14 4.21 -3.21 12.27
CA ILE A 14 4.14 -4.13 13.41
C ILE A 14 3.73 -3.34 14.65
N LEU A 15 4.54 -2.35 15.02
CA LEU A 15 4.35 -1.47 16.16
C LEU A 15 4.97 -0.09 15.83
N PRO A 16 4.53 1.00 16.48
CA PRO A 16 5.08 2.34 16.21
C PRO A 16 6.60 2.38 16.34
N GLY A 17 7.27 2.86 15.30
CA GLY A 17 8.73 2.97 15.23
C GLY A 17 9.47 1.63 15.11
N ARG A 18 8.78 0.52 14.81
CA ARG A 18 9.37 -0.81 14.64
C ARG A 18 8.83 -1.50 13.40
N GLY A 19 9.74 -1.93 12.53
CA GLY A 19 9.40 -2.56 11.26
C GLY A 19 10.38 -3.65 10.87
N LEU A 20 9.93 -4.52 9.97
CA LEU A 20 10.80 -5.46 9.27
C LEU A 20 10.97 -5.02 7.83
N LEU A 21 12.20 -5.11 7.34
CA LEU A 21 12.57 -4.91 5.94
C LEU A 21 13.19 -6.22 5.46
N ALA A 22 12.73 -6.74 4.33
CA ALA A 22 13.43 -7.80 3.62
C ALA A 22 14.13 -7.20 2.40
N TYR A 23 15.32 -7.69 2.06
CA TYR A 23 15.95 -7.41 0.78
C TYR A 23 16.59 -8.66 0.19
N ALA A 24 16.68 -8.69 -1.14
CA ALA A 24 17.42 -9.70 -1.89
C ALA A 24 18.71 -9.07 -2.42
N ASN A 25 19.81 -9.82 -2.35
CA ASN A 25 21.08 -9.40 -2.92
C ASN A 25 21.35 -10.05 -4.28
N ASP A 26 22.42 -9.64 -4.94
CA ASP A 26 22.90 -10.18 -6.22
C ASP A 26 23.39 -11.63 -6.14
N SER A 27 23.59 -12.16 -4.92
CA SER A 27 23.84 -13.59 -4.66
C SER A 27 22.56 -14.39 -4.43
N ARG A 28 21.38 -13.79 -4.62
CA ARG A 28 20.04 -14.40 -4.44
C ARG A 28 19.73 -14.79 -2.99
N GLU A 29 20.49 -14.28 -2.03
CA GLU A 29 20.17 -14.43 -0.63
C GLU A 29 19.11 -13.39 -0.24
N ILE A 30 18.17 -13.82 0.60
CA ILE A 30 17.16 -12.95 1.18
C ILE A 30 17.54 -12.69 2.63
N VAL A 31 17.61 -11.41 2.97
CA VAL A 31 18.00 -10.92 4.29
C VAL A 31 16.82 -10.21 4.92
N ILE A 32 16.53 -10.53 6.18
CA ILE A 32 15.48 -9.89 6.97
C ILE A 32 16.15 -9.03 8.04
N MET A 33 15.84 -7.74 8.00
CA MET A 33 16.33 -6.72 8.92
C MET A 33 15.21 -6.27 9.86
N SER A 34 15.52 -6.08 11.15
CA SER A 34 14.71 -5.22 12.01
C SER A 34 15.19 -3.79 11.92
N LEU A 35 14.24 -2.86 11.90
CA LEU A 35 14.47 -1.44 12.10
C LEU A 35 13.67 -0.96 13.30
N GLN A 36 14.34 -0.25 14.20
CA GLN A 36 13.73 0.33 15.39
C GLN A 36 14.16 1.78 15.56
N PHE A 37 13.21 2.62 15.97
CA PHE A 37 13.47 4.00 16.39
C PHE A 37 13.04 4.17 17.84
N TYR A 38 13.99 4.50 18.71
CA TYR A 38 13.73 4.72 20.13
C TYR A 38 14.72 5.70 20.77
N SER A 39 14.32 6.28 21.90
CA SER A 39 15.22 7.05 22.77
C SER A 39 16.04 6.10 23.62
N ARG A 40 17.36 6.19 23.56
CA ARG A 40 18.26 5.47 24.47
C ARG A 40 18.44 6.29 25.74
N GLU A 41 18.35 5.63 26.90
CA GLU A 41 18.70 6.25 28.18
C GLU A 41 20.18 6.69 28.14
N PRO A 42 20.51 7.87 28.69
CA PRO A 42 21.87 8.37 28.69
C PRO A 42 22.78 7.43 29.48
N GLU A 43 23.94 7.09 28.90
CA GLU A 43 24.99 6.38 29.64
C GLU A 43 25.44 7.20 30.87
N PRO A 44 25.92 6.54 31.93
CA PRO A 44 26.29 7.21 33.19
C PRO A 44 27.39 8.28 33.05
N GLU A 45 28.06 8.38 31.89
CA GLU A 45 29.06 9.39 31.59
C GLU A 45 28.50 10.54 30.74
N GLY A 46 27.83 11.49 31.41
CA GLY A 46 27.95 12.92 31.09
C GLY A 46 27.06 13.52 29.98
N SER A 47 26.17 12.78 29.32
CA SER A 47 25.21 13.39 28.37
C SER A 47 23.80 13.45 28.94
N THR A 48 23.27 14.64 29.22
CA THR A 48 21.92 14.88 29.77
C THR A 48 20.79 14.89 28.73
N ARG A 49 21.05 14.42 27.50
CA ARG A 49 20.04 14.39 26.43
C ARG A 49 19.74 12.97 26.01
N GLU A 50 18.47 12.58 26.08
CA GLU A 50 17.95 11.41 25.37
C GLU A 50 18.38 11.50 23.89
N ARG A 51 19.15 10.52 23.44
CA ARG A 51 19.50 10.39 22.02
C ARG A 51 18.49 9.44 21.38
N SER A 52 17.70 9.97 20.45
CA SER A 52 16.95 9.12 19.53
C SER A 52 17.91 8.41 18.60
N VAL A 53 17.85 7.08 18.57
CA VAL A 53 18.73 6.24 17.77
C VAL A 53 17.87 5.40 16.84
N TRP A 54 18.35 5.26 15.59
CA TRP A 54 17.91 4.23 14.67
C TRP A 54 18.78 3.00 14.88
N GLU A 55 18.17 1.88 15.23
CA GLU A 55 18.82 0.59 15.34
C GLU A 55 18.39 -0.29 14.17
N ILE A 56 19.36 -0.86 13.47
CA ILE A 56 19.17 -1.68 12.29
C ILE A 56 19.99 -2.95 12.49
N CYS A 57 19.32 -4.10 12.55
CA CYS A 57 19.95 -5.39 12.81
C CYS A 57 19.52 -6.41 11.77
N GLU A 58 20.46 -7.22 11.28
CA GLU A 58 20.15 -8.42 10.50
C GLU A 58 19.66 -9.51 11.45
N LEU A 59 18.46 -10.04 11.18
CA LEU A 59 17.83 -11.06 12.01
C LEU A 59 17.94 -12.46 11.41
N ALA A 60 17.87 -12.54 10.08
CA ALA A 60 17.91 -13.81 9.37
C ALA A 60 18.37 -13.63 7.93
N ARG A 61 18.97 -14.69 7.40
CA ARG A 61 19.39 -14.83 6.01
C ARG A 61 19.08 -16.22 5.52
N PHE A 62 18.55 -16.34 4.30
CA PHE A 62 18.28 -17.62 3.67
C PHE A 62 18.44 -17.55 2.15
N ASP A 63 18.61 -18.72 1.52
CA ASP A 63 18.73 -18.85 0.08
C ASP A 63 17.36 -18.66 -0.60
N GLY A 64 17.27 -17.65 -1.46
CA GLY A 64 16.11 -17.33 -2.29
C GLY A 64 16.29 -17.69 -3.77
N GLY A 65 17.32 -18.48 -4.13
CA GLY A 65 17.62 -18.83 -5.52
C GLY A 65 16.64 -19.78 -6.20
N GLY A 66 15.74 -20.40 -5.43
CA GLY A 66 14.79 -21.40 -5.92
C GLY A 66 15.44 -22.74 -6.30
N PRO A 67 14.65 -23.72 -6.77
CA PRO A 67 15.14 -25.07 -7.06
C PRO A 67 15.80 -25.19 -8.44
N HIS A 68 15.64 -24.18 -9.31
CA HIS A 68 16.13 -24.22 -10.68
C HIS A 68 17.62 -23.97 -10.76
N LYS A 69 18.33 -24.85 -11.48
CA LYS A 69 19.76 -24.69 -11.74
C LYS A 69 20.02 -23.40 -12.51
N VAL A 70 21.14 -22.76 -12.21
CA VAL A 70 21.61 -21.59 -12.96
C VAL A 70 21.77 -21.99 -14.43
N VAL A 71 21.13 -21.22 -15.30
CA VAL A 71 21.19 -21.37 -16.75
C VAL A 71 22.33 -20.50 -17.27
N ASP A 72 23.05 -20.97 -18.29
CA ASP A 72 24.09 -20.17 -18.95
C ASP A 72 23.48 -18.91 -19.58
N THR A 73 24.13 -17.77 -19.46
CA THR A 73 23.70 -16.52 -20.10
C THR A 73 23.69 -16.59 -21.63
N GLU A 74 24.41 -17.55 -22.22
CA GLU A 74 24.40 -17.81 -23.67
C GLU A 74 23.27 -18.75 -24.11
N ASP A 75 22.52 -19.33 -23.16
CA ASP A 75 21.37 -20.18 -23.47
C ASP A 75 20.24 -19.34 -24.09
N PRO A 76 19.62 -19.78 -25.20
CA PRO A 76 18.50 -19.06 -25.81
C PRO A 76 17.28 -18.91 -24.88
N ASP A 77 17.13 -19.78 -23.88
CA ASP A 77 16.06 -19.74 -22.88
C ASP A 77 16.47 -18.99 -21.61
N PHE A 78 17.66 -18.38 -21.60
CA PHE A 78 18.07 -17.53 -20.50
C PHE A 78 17.17 -16.29 -20.41
N VAL A 79 16.47 -16.17 -19.28
CA VAL A 79 15.74 -14.97 -18.91
C VAL A 79 16.35 -14.45 -17.62
N PRO A 80 16.70 -13.15 -17.53
CA PRO A 80 17.13 -12.56 -16.27
C PRO A 80 16.07 -12.80 -15.20
N ASP A 81 16.48 -13.45 -14.11
CA ASP A 81 15.63 -13.68 -12.96
C ASP A 81 15.79 -12.57 -11.92
N GLY A 82 14.66 -12.18 -11.33
CA GLY A 82 14.59 -11.09 -10.39
C GLY A 82 14.26 -9.74 -11.04
N SER A 83 13.62 -8.90 -10.22
CA SER A 83 13.11 -7.57 -10.51
C SER A 83 13.19 -6.75 -9.24
N GLY A 84 13.16 -5.42 -9.35
CA GLY A 84 13.05 -4.54 -8.16
C GLY A 84 11.86 -4.88 -7.26
N PHE A 85 10.85 -5.56 -7.81
CA PHE A 85 9.58 -5.92 -7.17
C PHE A 85 9.45 -7.43 -6.89
N SER A 86 10.56 -8.15 -6.88
CA SER A 86 10.59 -9.61 -6.67
C SER A 86 10.38 -10.04 -5.22
N LEU A 87 10.32 -9.12 -4.26
CA LEU A 87 10.02 -9.40 -2.86
C LEU A 87 8.73 -8.71 -2.41
N LYS A 88 7.83 -9.46 -1.75
CA LYS A 88 6.60 -8.89 -1.19
C LYS A 88 6.15 -9.60 0.08
N TRP A 89 5.93 -8.83 1.15
CA TRP A 89 5.33 -9.32 2.39
C TRP A 89 3.81 -9.46 2.28
N SER A 90 3.27 -10.56 2.78
CA SER A 90 1.84 -10.70 3.03
C SER A 90 1.39 -9.81 4.20
N PRO A 91 0.07 -9.62 4.38
CA PRO A 91 -0.47 -9.12 5.64
C PRO A 91 -0.07 -10.01 6.84
N TRP A 92 -0.13 -9.45 8.04
CA TRP A 92 0.13 -10.16 9.29
C TRP A 92 -1.10 -10.94 9.77
N HIS A 93 -0.93 -12.22 10.03
CA HIS A 93 -1.82 -12.97 10.91
C HIS A 93 -1.38 -12.72 12.35
N VAL A 94 -2.29 -12.23 13.19
CA VAL A 94 -2.00 -11.90 14.59
C VAL A 94 -2.75 -12.87 15.48
N SER A 95 -2.00 -13.67 16.22
CA SER A 95 -2.50 -14.51 17.31
C SER A 95 -2.01 -13.95 18.66
N PRO A 96 -2.52 -14.44 19.81
CA PRO A 96 -2.08 -13.96 21.12
C PRO A 96 -0.57 -14.15 21.39
N GLU A 97 0.04 -15.18 20.79
CA GLU A 97 1.43 -15.58 21.09
C GLU A 97 2.42 -15.24 19.98
N CYS A 98 1.94 -15.11 18.74
CA CYS A 98 2.79 -14.84 17.59
C CYS A 98 2.11 -14.00 16.52
N ARG A 99 2.95 -13.31 15.75
CA ARG A 99 2.56 -12.66 14.49
C ARG A 99 3.24 -13.38 13.35
N THR A 100 2.47 -13.81 12.36
CA THR A 100 2.97 -14.62 11.26
C THR A 100 2.67 -13.93 9.94
N ALA A 101 3.65 -13.86 9.06
CA ALA A 101 3.51 -13.40 7.69
C ALA A 101 4.27 -14.33 6.74
N THR A 102 3.99 -14.20 5.46
CA THR A 102 4.68 -14.91 4.39
C THR A 102 5.43 -13.90 3.54
N LEU A 103 6.72 -14.15 3.33
CA LEU A 103 7.55 -13.41 2.39
C LEU A 103 7.52 -14.17 1.05
N ALA A 104 6.89 -13.57 0.05
CA ALA A 104 6.97 -14.04 -1.33
C ALA A 104 8.28 -13.55 -1.96
N TYR A 105 8.96 -14.43 -2.68
CA TYR A 105 10.13 -14.09 -3.47
C TYR A 105 10.09 -14.73 -4.86
N ILE A 106 10.59 -14.02 -5.87
CA ILE A 106 10.73 -14.51 -7.24
C ILE A 106 12.18 -14.87 -7.51
N ALA A 107 12.38 -16.07 -8.05
CA ALA A 107 13.62 -16.56 -8.62
C ALA A 107 13.37 -17.05 -10.07
N ASN A 108 14.37 -17.65 -10.71
CA ASN A 108 14.25 -18.18 -12.07
C ASN A 108 13.05 -19.12 -12.20
N ASN A 109 11.99 -18.67 -12.90
CA ASN A 109 10.76 -19.42 -13.14
C ASN A 109 10.14 -20.05 -11.87
N HIS A 110 10.31 -19.39 -10.73
CA HIS A 110 9.93 -19.92 -9.42
C HIS A 110 9.45 -18.80 -8.49
N VAL A 111 8.34 -19.02 -7.81
CA VAL A 111 7.87 -18.18 -6.71
C VAL A 111 7.87 -19.00 -5.43
N GLY A 112 8.68 -18.60 -4.46
CA GLY A 112 8.76 -19.22 -3.14
C GLY A 112 7.99 -18.40 -2.10
N PHE A 113 7.34 -19.09 -1.17
CA PHE A 113 6.56 -18.48 -0.08
C PHE A 113 7.13 -18.90 1.27
N ARG A 114 8.00 -18.05 1.83
CA ARG A 114 8.71 -18.34 3.07
C ARG A 114 7.95 -17.76 4.26
N ARG A 115 7.56 -18.61 5.22
CA ARG A 115 6.93 -18.13 6.45
C ARG A 115 7.96 -17.50 7.40
N VAL A 116 7.54 -16.39 7.98
CA VAL A 116 8.26 -15.64 9.01
C VAL A 116 7.31 -15.36 10.17
N SER A 117 7.74 -15.68 11.39
CA SER A 117 6.96 -15.41 12.60
C SER A 117 7.76 -14.64 13.64
N ILE A 118 7.10 -13.71 14.31
CA ILE A 118 7.60 -13.01 15.50
C ILE A 118 6.91 -13.61 16.71
N HIS A 119 7.70 -14.15 17.64
CA HIS A 119 7.19 -14.78 18.86
C HIS A 119 7.30 -13.83 20.05
N GLY A 120 6.25 -13.79 20.87
CA GLY A 120 6.20 -12.95 22.06
C GLY A 120 6.10 -11.46 21.74
N LYS A 121 6.40 -10.63 22.74
CA LYS A 121 6.43 -9.18 22.59
C LYS A 121 7.79 -8.75 22.02
N TRP A 122 7.76 -7.85 21.05
CA TRP A 122 8.95 -7.10 20.67
C TRP A 122 9.01 -5.89 21.59
N ASP A 123 10.00 -5.82 22.48
CA ASP A 123 10.27 -4.68 23.35
C ASP A 123 11.24 -3.69 22.70
N LYS A 124 11.18 -2.41 23.08
CA LYS A 124 12.01 -1.37 22.45
C LYS A 124 13.47 -1.56 22.83
N GLY A 125 14.37 -1.50 21.84
CA GLY A 125 15.81 -1.66 22.04
C GLY A 125 16.24 -3.11 22.29
N GLN A 126 15.35 -4.07 22.03
CA GLN A 126 15.67 -5.49 21.98
C GLN A 126 15.36 -6.03 20.58
N ASP A 127 16.10 -7.03 20.14
CA ASP A 127 15.80 -7.72 18.89
C ASP A 127 14.53 -8.57 19.03
N PRO A 128 13.66 -8.60 18.00
CA PRO A 128 12.49 -9.46 18.02
C PRO A 128 12.91 -10.93 17.97
N THR A 129 12.16 -11.81 18.65
CA THR A 129 12.34 -13.26 18.49
C THR A 129 11.74 -13.72 17.17
N LEU A 130 12.53 -13.58 16.10
CA LEU A 130 12.16 -13.97 14.74
C LEU A 130 12.40 -15.47 14.51
N ARG A 131 11.45 -16.14 13.87
CA ARG A 131 11.65 -17.46 13.28
C ARG A 131 11.35 -17.39 11.79
N VAL A 132 12.27 -17.91 11.00
CA VAL A 132 12.11 -18.09 9.56
C VAL A 132 12.07 -19.59 9.31
N GLU A 133 11.09 -20.07 8.56
CA GLU A 133 11.03 -21.49 8.22
C GLU A 133 12.27 -21.92 7.43
N GLN A 134 12.70 -23.17 7.61
CA GLN A 134 13.86 -23.68 6.85
C GLN A 134 13.53 -23.89 5.37
N THR A 135 12.26 -24.13 5.05
CA THR A 135 11.77 -24.40 3.70
C THR A 135 10.53 -23.55 3.42
N ASP A 136 10.22 -23.39 2.14
CA ASP A 136 9.02 -22.65 1.76
C ASP A 136 7.76 -23.40 2.20
N THR A 137 6.78 -22.65 2.70
CA THR A 137 5.48 -23.22 3.07
C THR A 137 4.79 -23.80 1.85
N THR A 138 4.85 -23.05 0.75
CA THR A 138 4.40 -23.43 -0.58
C THR A 138 5.37 -22.82 -1.59
N ALA A 139 5.50 -23.42 -2.76
CA ALA A 139 6.21 -22.81 -3.87
C ALA A 139 5.58 -23.20 -5.19
N ILE A 140 5.76 -22.37 -6.22
CA ILE A 140 5.16 -22.56 -7.54
C ILE A 140 6.20 -22.32 -8.62
N CYS A 141 6.48 -23.33 -9.45
CA CYS A 141 7.25 -23.14 -10.67
C CYS A 141 6.32 -22.74 -11.81
N MET A 142 6.64 -21.65 -12.49
CA MET A 142 5.87 -21.15 -13.64
C MET A 142 6.74 -20.25 -14.52
N PRO A 143 6.34 -19.99 -15.78
CA PRO A 143 7.04 -19.07 -16.67
C PRO A 143 7.02 -17.65 -16.11
N LEU A 144 8.18 -17.15 -15.72
CA LEU A 144 8.40 -15.80 -15.19
C LEU A 144 9.45 -15.10 -16.05
N GLY A 145 9.36 -13.77 -16.12
CA GLY A 145 10.36 -12.95 -16.78
C GLY A 145 10.87 -11.83 -15.87
N ALA A 146 11.76 -10.99 -16.42
CA ALA A 146 12.39 -9.89 -15.68
C ALA A 146 11.39 -8.88 -15.08
N ASP A 147 10.19 -8.78 -15.65
CA ASP A 147 9.12 -7.88 -15.19
C ASP A 147 8.10 -8.58 -14.29
N ALA A 148 8.34 -9.82 -13.87
CA ALA A 148 7.42 -10.51 -12.97
C ALA A 148 7.47 -9.93 -11.55
N PHE A 149 6.31 -9.91 -10.89
CA PHE A 149 6.17 -9.44 -9.52
C PHE A 149 4.96 -10.07 -8.82
N VAL A 150 4.88 -9.92 -7.50
CA VAL A 150 3.81 -10.47 -6.66
C VAL A 150 3.10 -9.33 -5.91
N GLU A 151 1.76 -9.36 -5.92
CA GLU A 151 0.94 -8.50 -5.09
C GLU A 151 0.02 -9.33 -4.19
N TRP A 152 -0.14 -8.89 -2.95
CA TRP A 152 -1.00 -9.54 -1.95
C TRP A 152 -2.33 -8.79 -1.83
N GLU A 153 -3.40 -9.53 -1.58
CA GLU A 153 -4.65 -8.97 -1.09
C GLU A 153 -4.47 -8.54 0.37
N ASP A 154 -5.01 -7.37 0.75
CA ASP A 154 -4.87 -6.85 2.12
C ASP A 154 -5.83 -7.50 3.13
N ALA A 155 -5.91 -8.84 3.12
CA ALA A 155 -6.65 -9.61 4.11
C ALA A 155 -6.06 -11.01 4.32
N ILE A 156 -6.43 -11.59 5.46
CA ILE A 156 -6.21 -12.99 5.77
C ILE A 156 -7.58 -13.60 6.02
N TRP A 157 -7.90 -14.61 5.23
CA TRP A 157 -9.19 -15.26 5.25
C TRP A 157 -9.15 -16.50 6.14
N PRO A 158 -10.06 -16.65 7.11
CA PRO A 158 -10.27 -17.93 7.76
C PRO A 158 -10.79 -18.94 6.71
N ASP A 159 -10.21 -20.15 6.70
CA ASP A 159 -10.63 -21.24 5.82
C ASP A 159 -10.53 -22.57 6.57
N GLY A 160 -11.63 -22.97 7.21
CA GLY A 160 -11.62 -24.06 8.19
C GLY A 160 -10.67 -23.73 9.36
N ASP A 161 -9.68 -24.58 9.58
CA ASP A 161 -8.61 -24.38 10.57
C ASP A 161 -7.43 -23.54 10.02
N GLY A 162 -7.40 -23.29 8.70
CA GLY A 162 -6.33 -22.58 8.01
C GLY A 162 -6.53 -21.07 7.96
N HIS A 163 -5.44 -20.35 7.73
CA HIS A 163 -5.44 -18.89 7.60
C HIS A 163 -4.82 -18.50 6.25
N MET A 164 -5.68 -18.25 5.27
CA MET A 164 -5.27 -18.07 3.88
C MET A 164 -4.95 -16.60 3.57
N ALA A 165 -3.70 -16.35 3.18
CA ALA A 165 -3.33 -15.14 2.46
C ALA A 165 -3.44 -15.39 0.95
N ARG A 166 -4.04 -14.46 0.22
CA ARG A 166 -4.23 -14.56 -1.23
C ARG A 166 -3.49 -13.46 -1.96
N GLY A 167 -3.15 -13.69 -3.22
CA GLY A 167 -2.49 -12.68 -4.04
C GLY A 167 -2.55 -13.01 -5.51
N ILE A 168 -1.89 -12.17 -6.29
CA ILE A 168 -1.70 -12.34 -7.73
C ILE A 168 -0.20 -12.37 -8.02
N ILE A 169 0.26 -13.42 -8.70
CA ILE A 169 1.55 -13.43 -9.38
C ILE A 169 1.31 -12.82 -10.76
N ALA A 170 1.86 -11.64 -11.02
CA ALA A 170 1.90 -11.08 -12.36
C ALA A 170 3.09 -11.72 -13.08
N THR A 171 2.81 -12.70 -13.95
CA THR A 171 3.80 -13.05 -14.98
C THR A 171 3.90 -11.88 -15.96
N PRO A 172 4.89 -11.85 -16.87
CA PRO A 172 4.95 -10.77 -17.86
C PRO A 172 3.64 -10.60 -18.63
N PHE A 173 2.83 -11.65 -18.82
CA PHE A 173 1.67 -11.62 -19.70
C PHE A 173 0.35 -12.00 -19.03
N VAL A 174 0.33 -12.74 -17.92
CA VAL A 174 -0.91 -13.27 -17.34
C VAL A 174 -0.90 -13.10 -15.82
N PRO A 175 -1.97 -12.53 -15.23
CA PRO A 175 -2.13 -12.57 -13.77
C PRO A 175 -2.55 -13.98 -13.33
N LYS A 176 -1.84 -14.54 -12.35
CA LYS A 176 -2.10 -15.86 -11.77
C LYS A 176 -2.48 -15.72 -10.29
N PRO A 177 -3.77 -15.89 -9.92
CA PRO A 177 -4.18 -15.92 -8.53
C PRO A 177 -3.53 -17.09 -7.79
N PHE A 178 -3.17 -16.87 -6.53
CA PHE A 178 -2.66 -17.90 -5.64
C PHE A 178 -3.18 -17.70 -4.22
N GLN A 179 -3.03 -18.75 -3.40
CA GLN A 179 -3.33 -18.70 -1.98
C GLN A 179 -2.31 -19.52 -1.20
N VAL A 180 -1.96 -19.06 0.00
CA VAL A 180 -1.01 -19.70 0.91
C VAL A 180 -1.61 -19.72 2.30
N ASP A 181 -1.58 -20.88 2.96
CA ASP A 181 -1.91 -20.98 4.37
C ASP A 181 -0.73 -20.44 5.20
N VAL A 182 -0.93 -19.29 5.83
CA VAL A 182 0.09 -18.59 6.62
C VAL A 182 0.46 -19.41 7.87
N CYS A 183 -0.44 -20.26 8.37
CA CYS A 183 -0.21 -21.09 9.54
C CYS A 183 -0.04 -22.58 9.20
N GLY A 184 -0.13 -22.96 7.92
CA GLY A 184 -0.05 -24.35 7.46
C GLY A 184 1.32 -24.99 7.69
N ALA A 185 1.39 -26.32 7.76
CA ALA A 185 2.67 -27.01 7.87
C ALA A 185 3.53 -26.75 6.61
N PRO A 186 4.85 -26.53 6.75
CA PRO A 186 5.69 -26.26 5.60
C PRO A 186 5.72 -27.46 4.66
N SER A 187 5.73 -27.18 3.36
CA SER A 187 5.90 -28.21 2.34
C SER A 187 7.27 -28.87 2.43
N ARG A 188 7.39 -30.07 1.85
CA ARG A 188 8.70 -30.70 1.67
C ARG A 188 9.52 -29.83 0.71
N PRO A 189 10.80 -29.58 1.02
CA PRO A 189 11.65 -28.79 0.13
C PRO A 189 11.68 -29.42 -1.26
N MET A 190 11.48 -28.58 -2.28
CA MET A 190 11.58 -29.01 -3.67
C MET A 190 13.02 -29.42 -3.96
N ALA A 191 13.20 -30.61 -4.53
CA ALA A 191 14.51 -31.03 -5.02
C ALA A 191 14.95 -30.14 -6.19
N SER A 192 16.25 -29.91 -6.30
CA SER A 192 16.79 -29.16 -7.45
C SER A 192 16.46 -29.87 -8.77
N HIS A 193 15.96 -29.11 -9.73
CA HIS A 193 15.55 -29.57 -11.06
C HIS A 193 15.75 -28.46 -12.08
N SER A 194 15.59 -28.72 -13.38
CA SER A 194 15.57 -27.67 -14.40
C SER A 194 14.14 -27.20 -14.66
N ALA A 195 14.00 -25.95 -15.14
CA ALA A 195 12.70 -25.40 -15.54
C ALA A 195 11.99 -26.26 -16.61
N GLY A 196 12.76 -26.95 -17.46
CA GLY A 196 12.20 -27.90 -18.44
C GLY A 196 11.57 -29.14 -17.81
N GLN A 197 12.07 -29.60 -16.65
CA GLN A 197 11.54 -30.79 -15.96
C GLN A 197 10.17 -30.53 -15.31
N CYS A 198 9.86 -29.27 -14.98
CA CYS A 198 8.58 -28.87 -14.40
C CYS A 198 7.70 -28.07 -15.38
N SER A 199 8.08 -28.03 -16.67
CA SER A 199 7.36 -27.31 -17.73
C SER A 199 7.13 -25.83 -17.43
N SER A 200 8.11 -25.17 -16.79
CA SER A 200 8.02 -23.76 -16.41
C SER A 200 8.84 -22.83 -17.31
N VAL A 201 9.41 -23.32 -18.42
CA VAL A 201 10.22 -22.50 -19.34
C VAL A 201 9.34 -21.55 -20.17
N TYR A 202 8.24 -22.07 -20.72
CA TYR A 202 7.37 -21.32 -21.63
C TYR A 202 5.95 -21.28 -21.12
N ALA A 203 5.29 -20.13 -21.34
CA ALA A 203 3.85 -20.02 -21.20
C ALA A 203 3.15 -20.99 -22.15
N ARG A 204 1.95 -21.42 -21.78
CA ARG A 204 1.12 -22.24 -22.66
C ARG A 204 0.64 -21.39 -23.83
N ASP A 205 0.36 -22.02 -24.98
CA ASP A 205 -0.06 -21.32 -26.21
C ASP A 205 -1.34 -20.48 -26.00
N ASP A 206 -2.22 -20.89 -25.10
CA ASP A 206 -3.46 -20.18 -24.72
C ASP A 206 -3.24 -18.97 -23.82
N GLU A 207 -2.01 -18.76 -23.32
CA GLU A 207 -1.63 -17.71 -22.37
C GLU A 207 -0.76 -16.61 -23.00
N ALA A 208 -0.51 -16.68 -24.31
CA ALA A 208 0.39 -15.78 -25.03
C ALA A 208 -0.27 -14.42 -25.34
N SER A 209 -0.40 -13.54 -24.33
CA SER A 209 -0.48 -12.10 -24.62
C SER A 209 0.90 -11.61 -25.06
N THR A 210 0.96 -10.74 -26.07
CA THR A 210 2.22 -10.11 -26.51
C THR A 210 2.43 -8.74 -25.86
N ASN A 211 1.56 -8.34 -24.95
CA ASN A 211 1.54 -7.02 -24.33
C ASN A 211 1.78 -7.17 -22.83
N PRO A 212 2.98 -6.80 -22.33
CA PRO A 212 3.34 -7.13 -20.97
C PRO A 212 2.58 -6.30 -19.94
N ILE A 213 2.27 -6.89 -18.79
CA ILE A 213 1.65 -6.22 -17.64
C ILE A 213 2.65 -5.21 -17.07
N THR A 214 2.23 -3.97 -16.89
CA THR A 214 3.08 -2.90 -16.32
C THR A 214 2.57 -2.37 -14.99
N GLY A 215 1.33 -2.67 -14.63
CA GLY A 215 0.77 -2.30 -13.34
C GLY A 215 -0.47 -3.13 -13.02
N ILE A 216 -0.59 -3.49 -11.75
CA ILE A 216 -1.78 -4.14 -11.19
C ILE A 216 -2.09 -3.49 -9.84
N ILE A 217 -3.36 -3.34 -9.55
CA ILE A 217 -3.87 -3.02 -8.23
C ILE A 217 -4.71 -4.20 -7.78
N VAL A 218 -4.48 -4.68 -6.56
CA VAL A 218 -5.38 -5.62 -5.88
C VAL A 218 -6.30 -4.76 -5.03
N HIS A 219 -7.60 -4.79 -5.33
CA HIS A 219 -8.60 -3.99 -4.61
C HIS A 219 -8.76 -4.51 -3.19
N HIS A 220 -9.14 -3.61 -2.29
CA HIS A 220 -9.39 -3.94 -0.90
C HIS A 220 -10.53 -4.95 -0.81
N PRO A 221 -10.34 -6.03 -0.05
CA PRO A 221 -11.35 -7.07 0.09
C PRO A 221 -12.59 -6.57 0.84
N ASP A 222 -13.78 -7.02 0.41
CA ASP A 222 -14.99 -6.91 1.22
C ASP A 222 -14.97 -7.99 2.30
N PRO A 223 -14.77 -7.66 3.59
CA PRO A 223 -14.67 -8.66 4.65
C PRO A 223 -15.94 -9.52 4.80
N ASN A 224 -17.08 -9.07 4.27
CA ASN A 224 -18.34 -9.80 4.32
C ASN A 224 -18.54 -10.73 3.11
N ASN A 225 -17.72 -10.59 2.06
CA ASN A 225 -17.88 -11.32 0.81
C ASN A 225 -16.51 -11.77 0.27
N LYS A 226 -16.11 -12.99 0.63
CA LYS A 226 -14.90 -13.62 0.07
C LYS A 226 -15.15 -14.05 -1.37
N SER A 227 -14.65 -13.26 -2.32
CA SER A 227 -14.63 -13.61 -3.75
C SER A 227 -13.85 -14.92 -4.02
N PRO A 228 -14.03 -15.60 -5.16
CA PRO A 228 -13.23 -16.80 -5.50
C PRO A 228 -11.73 -16.53 -5.68
N ALA A 229 -11.37 -15.33 -6.16
CA ALA A 229 -9.99 -14.87 -6.35
C ALA A 229 -9.89 -13.38 -5.95
N PRO A 230 -8.70 -12.88 -5.57
CA PRO A 230 -8.53 -11.46 -5.29
C PRO A 230 -9.05 -10.60 -6.44
N GLU A 231 -9.78 -9.54 -6.09
CA GLU A 231 -10.25 -8.57 -7.08
C GLU A 231 -9.08 -7.68 -7.49
N TYR A 232 -8.87 -7.50 -8.79
CA TYR A 232 -7.78 -6.71 -9.33
C TYR A 232 -8.19 -5.96 -10.60
N SER A 233 -7.46 -4.89 -10.87
CA SER A 233 -7.41 -4.27 -12.19
C SER A 233 -5.96 -4.12 -12.62
N LEU A 234 -5.67 -4.35 -13.90
CA LEU A 234 -4.33 -4.24 -14.46
C LEU A 234 -4.30 -3.43 -15.74
N VAL A 235 -3.13 -2.89 -16.04
CA VAL A 235 -2.78 -2.27 -17.32
C VAL A 235 -1.58 -2.97 -17.93
N ARG A 236 -1.58 -3.04 -19.25
CA ARG A 236 -0.46 -3.53 -20.05
C ARG A 236 0.25 -2.38 -20.75
N LEU A 237 1.47 -2.65 -21.20
CA LEU A 237 2.41 -1.68 -21.70
C LEU A 237 1.84 -0.77 -22.80
N SER A 238 1.08 -1.30 -23.74
CA SER A 238 0.65 -0.54 -24.92
C SER A 238 -0.85 -0.66 -25.19
N ALA A 239 -1.53 0.46 -25.42
CA ALA A 239 -2.85 0.47 -26.05
C ALA A 239 -2.74 0.94 -27.49
N THR A 240 -3.22 0.12 -28.42
CA THR A 240 -3.27 0.40 -29.85
C THR A 240 -4.66 0.08 -30.38
N ALA A 241 -4.93 0.39 -31.64
CA ALA A 241 -6.18 -0.03 -32.27
C ALA A 241 -6.33 -1.56 -32.38
N THR A 242 -5.20 -2.28 -32.52
CA THR A 242 -5.17 -3.73 -32.78
C THR A 242 -5.00 -4.58 -31.52
N ASN A 243 -4.63 -3.97 -30.39
CA ASN A 243 -4.52 -4.62 -29.09
C ASN A 243 -5.56 -3.97 -28.17
N GLN A 244 -6.56 -4.73 -27.72
CA GLN A 244 -7.59 -4.26 -26.79
C GLN A 244 -7.49 -4.91 -25.40
N ASP A 245 -6.55 -5.84 -25.19
CA ASP A 245 -6.31 -6.49 -23.89
C ASP A 245 -5.50 -5.63 -22.92
N TRP A 246 -5.20 -4.38 -23.28
CA TRP A 246 -4.37 -3.45 -22.51
C TRP A 246 -4.94 -3.06 -21.15
N TYR A 247 -6.24 -3.22 -20.92
CA TYR A 247 -6.87 -3.09 -19.60
C TYR A 247 -7.71 -4.32 -19.31
N GLN A 248 -7.50 -4.90 -18.14
CA GLN A 248 -8.19 -6.10 -17.68
C GLN A 248 -8.58 -5.92 -16.21
N THR A 249 -9.78 -6.35 -15.86
CA THR A 249 -10.29 -6.35 -14.49
C THR A 249 -11.15 -7.59 -14.28
N ASN A 250 -11.09 -8.19 -13.09
CA ASN A 250 -12.02 -9.25 -12.69
C ASN A 250 -13.09 -8.75 -11.71
N VAL A 251 -13.10 -7.44 -11.42
CA VAL A 251 -14.21 -6.78 -10.71
C VAL A 251 -15.43 -6.84 -11.62
N SER A 252 -16.56 -7.29 -11.07
CA SER A 252 -17.81 -7.48 -11.82
C SER A 252 -18.27 -6.19 -12.51
N GLU A 253 -18.62 -6.28 -13.80
CA GLU A 253 -19.11 -5.13 -14.60
C GLU A 253 -20.47 -4.60 -14.12
N HIS A 254 -21.23 -5.44 -13.40
CA HIS A 254 -22.43 -5.02 -12.70
C HIS A 254 -22.11 -4.14 -11.49
N ASP A 255 -20.95 -4.36 -10.87
CA ASP A 255 -20.51 -3.64 -9.68
C ASP A 255 -19.70 -2.37 -10.02
N VAL A 256 -18.97 -2.32 -11.15
CA VAL A 256 -18.11 -1.16 -11.49
C VAL A 256 -18.10 -0.86 -13.00
N ALA A 257 -18.42 0.38 -13.39
CA ALA A 257 -18.22 0.90 -14.74
C ALA A 257 -16.73 1.07 -15.07
N LEU A 258 -16.38 1.07 -16.36
CA LEU A 258 -14.99 1.31 -16.79
C LEU A 258 -14.49 2.66 -16.24
N PRO A 259 -13.24 2.75 -15.74
CA PRO A 259 -12.69 4.03 -15.33
C PRO A 259 -12.68 5.03 -16.49
N GLN A 260 -12.99 6.30 -16.20
CA GLN A 260 -13.03 7.37 -17.20
C GLN A 260 -11.73 7.47 -18.04
N TRP A 261 -10.56 7.28 -17.41
CA TRP A 261 -9.29 7.26 -18.14
C TRP A 261 -9.19 6.10 -19.13
N ALA A 262 -9.78 4.93 -18.81
CA ALA A 262 -9.77 3.76 -19.68
C ALA A 262 -10.68 4.01 -20.88
N GLU A 263 -11.85 4.62 -20.67
CA GLU A 263 -12.73 5.04 -21.76
C GLU A 263 -12.06 6.07 -22.68
N TYR A 264 -11.36 7.05 -22.10
CA TYR A 264 -10.58 8.04 -22.84
C TYR A 264 -9.52 7.37 -23.73
N VAL A 265 -8.68 6.49 -23.16
CA VAL A 265 -7.63 5.78 -23.91
C VAL A 265 -8.25 4.91 -25.01
N ARG A 266 -9.34 4.20 -24.71
CA ARG A 266 -10.06 3.38 -25.70
C ARG A 266 -10.53 4.24 -26.86
N ARG A 267 -11.26 5.32 -26.57
CA ARG A 267 -11.79 6.26 -27.58
C ARG A 267 -10.68 6.82 -28.47
N HIS A 268 -9.56 7.24 -27.89
CA HIS A 268 -8.46 7.84 -28.66
C HIS A 268 -7.62 6.81 -29.44
N SER A 269 -7.45 5.59 -28.94
CA SER A 269 -6.68 4.54 -29.62
C SER A 269 -7.45 3.89 -30.76
N THR A 270 -8.78 3.81 -30.70
CA THR A 270 -9.62 3.23 -31.75
C THR A 270 -10.17 4.26 -32.73
N ARG A 271 -10.08 5.57 -32.44
CA ARG A 271 -10.52 6.63 -33.35
C ARG A 271 -9.85 6.49 -34.72
N LEU A 272 -10.66 6.53 -35.77
CA LEU A 272 -10.21 6.64 -37.16
C LEU A 272 -10.32 8.10 -37.60
N VAL A 273 -9.29 8.60 -38.27
CA VAL A 273 -9.29 9.93 -38.90
C VAL A 273 -8.68 9.84 -40.30
N PRO A 274 -9.02 10.76 -41.22
CA PRO A 274 -8.32 10.87 -42.50
C PRO A 274 -6.82 11.04 -42.30
N ARG A 275 -6.01 10.38 -43.14
CA ARG A 275 -4.54 10.40 -43.01
C ARG A 275 -3.96 11.81 -43.04
N LEU A 276 -4.52 12.71 -43.86
CA LEU A 276 -4.08 14.12 -43.91
C LEU A 276 -4.25 14.80 -42.54
N ALA A 277 -5.43 14.66 -41.91
CA ALA A 277 -5.68 15.18 -40.57
C ALA A 277 -4.77 14.56 -39.49
N ALA A 278 -4.40 13.27 -39.62
CA ALA A 278 -3.46 12.62 -38.70
C ALA A 278 -2.00 13.12 -38.87
N MET A 279 -1.64 13.54 -40.08
CA MET A 279 -0.30 14.03 -40.44
C MET A 279 -0.09 15.50 -40.06
N GLU A 280 -1.14 16.32 -40.09
CA GLU A 280 -1.09 17.75 -39.74
C GLU A 280 -0.84 18.02 -38.25
N GLY A 281 -0.98 16.99 -37.40
CA GLY A 281 -0.40 16.95 -36.06
C GLY A 281 -0.61 18.22 -35.23
N LEU A 282 -1.77 18.33 -34.59
CA LEU A 282 -2.10 19.33 -33.56
C LEU A 282 -0.88 19.75 -32.70
N GLU A 283 -0.25 20.88 -33.06
CA GLU A 283 0.46 21.76 -32.12
C GLU A 283 -0.52 22.63 -31.31
N SER A 284 -1.83 22.42 -31.49
CA SER A 284 -2.88 23.20 -30.85
C SER A 284 -3.51 22.43 -29.69
N ASP A 285 -3.15 22.78 -28.46
CA ASP A 285 -3.83 22.40 -27.21
C ASP A 285 -5.21 23.12 -27.08
N SER A 286 -5.92 23.36 -28.19
CA SER A 286 -7.19 24.10 -28.21
C SER A 286 -8.35 23.13 -28.42
N ASP A 287 -9.17 22.97 -27.38
CA ASP A 287 -10.49 22.34 -27.41
C ASP A 287 -11.48 23.17 -28.24
N SER A 288 -11.26 23.26 -29.57
CA SER A 288 -12.25 23.82 -30.48
C SER A 288 -13.10 22.70 -31.05
N GLU A 289 -14.19 22.40 -30.35
CA GLU A 289 -15.37 21.74 -30.92
C GLU A 289 -16.07 22.72 -31.86
N ASP A 290 -15.50 22.98 -33.05
CA ASP A 290 -16.17 23.72 -34.13
C ASP A 290 -15.38 23.47 -35.43
N LEU A 291 -15.73 22.42 -36.16
CA LEU A 291 -15.37 22.28 -37.58
C LEU A 291 -16.64 21.93 -38.36
N ASP A 292 -17.56 22.88 -38.35
CA ASP A 292 -18.54 23.04 -39.42
C ASP A 292 -17.87 23.88 -40.51
N ASP A 293 -17.40 23.27 -41.60
CA ASP A 293 -17.34 23.90 -42.92
C ASP A 293 -17.05 22.86 -44.02
N GLU A 294 -18.15 22.46 -44.68
CA GLU A 294 -18.31 22.34 -46.14
C GLU A 294 -17.07 21.92 -46.97
N PHE A 295 -16.71 20.63 -46.94
CA PHE A 295 -15.89 20.03 -48.01
C PHE A 295 -16.76 19.18 -48.94
N THR A 296 -16.81 19.63 -50.18
CA THR A 296 -17.53 19.06 -51.31
C THR A 296 -17.04 17.66 -51.66
N GLU A 297 -17.99 16.82 -52.06
CA GLU A 297 -17.84 15.43 -52.50
C GLU A 297 -16.91 15.31 -53.70
N ASP A 298 -15.74 14.71 -53.50
CA ASP A 298 -15.02 13.93 -54.52
C ASP A 298 -14.48 12.66 -53.82
N GLU A 299 -15.10 11.52 -54.14
CA GLU A 299 -14.81 10.19 -53.57
C GLU A 299 -13.42 9.67 -53.99
N VAL A 300 -12.36 10.18 -53.37
CA VAL A 300 -11.14 9.39 -53.16
C VAL A 300 -11.33 8.68 -51.82
N PRO A 301 -11.12 7.36 -51.70
CA PRO A 301 -11.10 6.71 -50.39
C PRO A 301 -9.96 7.33 -49.58
N MET A 302 -10.28 8.32 -48.75
CA MET A 302 -9.30 8.94 -47.90
C MET A 302 -8.81 7.86 -46.96
N SER A 303 -7.55 7.45 -47.12
CA SER A 303 -6.92 6.45 -46.25
C SER A 303 -7.13 6.89 -44.81
N GLN A 304 -7.90 6.11 -44.04
CA GLN A 304 -8.13 6.36 -42.63
C GLN A 304 -7.05 5.68 -41.80
N VAL A 305 -6.64 6.33 -40.72
CA VAL A 305 -5.59 5.84 -39.83
C VAL A 305 -5.96 6.09 -38.38
N HIS A 306 -5.40 5.28 -37.47
CA HIS A 306 -5.48 5.51 -36.04
C HIS A 306 -4.38 6.48 -35.62
N PRO A 307 -4.68 7.72 -35.21
CA PRO A 307 -3.67 8.74 -35.01
C PRO A 307 -2.83 8.53 -33.75
N HIS A 308 -3.34 7.76 -32.78
CA HIS A 308 -2.75 7.65 -31.45
C HIS A 308 -2.55 6.20 -31.01
N ARG A 309 -1.44 5.99 -30.29
CA ARG A 309 -1.20 4.84 -29.41
C ARG A 309 -0.75 5.34 -28.05
N PHE A 310 -1.00 4.55 -27.01
CA PHE A 310 -0.59 4.90 -25.65
C PHE A 310 0.41 3.89 -25.10
N ARG A 311 1.36 4.38 -24.32
CA ARG A 311 2.24 3.56 -23.47
C ARG A 311 1.90 3.80 -22.01
N PHE A 312 1.68 2.74 -21.23
CA PHE A 312 1.45 2.80 -19.79
C PHE A 312 2.76 2.60 -19.04
N TRP A 313 2.94 3.38 -17.98
CA TRP A 313 4.11 3.31 -17.09
C TRP A 313 3.76 2.84 -15.68
N GLY A 314 2.49 2.90 -15.29
CA GLY A 314 2.03 2.44 -13.99
C GLY A 314 0.56 2.71 -13.76
N LEU A 315 0.02 2.03 -12.74
CA LEU A 315 -1.35 2.12 -12.26
C LEU A 315 -1.30 2.23 -10.73
N ALA A 316 -2.14 3.09 -10.17
CA ALA A 316 -2.30 3.23 -8.72
C ALA A 316 -3.77 3.38 -8.36
N SER A 317 -4.14 2.91 -7.16
CA SER A 317 -5.43 3.19 -6.53
C SER A 317 -5.26 4.20 -5.40
N SER A 318 -6.33 4.93 -5.11
CA SER A 318 -6.42 5.78 -3.93
C SER A 318 -6.57 4.93 -2.66
N PRO A 319 -6.31 5.48 -1.46
CA PRO A 319 -6.31 4.71 -0.20
C PRO A 319 -7.59 3.92 0.09
N GLY A 320 -8.75 4.37 -0.40
CA GLY A 320 -10.03 3.66 -0.28
C GLY A 320 -10.54 3.03 -1.58
N ASP A 321 -9.72 2.94 -2.63
CA ASP A 321 -10.06 2.43 -3.97
C ASP A 321 -11.21 3.15 -4.71
N GLY A 322 -11.59 4.37 -4.30
CA GLY A 322 -12.61 5.14 -5.01
C GLY A 322 -12.11 5.73 -6.33
N CYS A 323 -10.80 5.96 -6.44
CA CYS A 323 -10.16 6.56 -7.60
C CYS A 323 -8.96 5.73 -8.06
N THR A 324 -8.76 5.66 -9.37
CA THR A 324 -7.57 5.08 -9.99
C THR A 324 -6.86 6.11 -10.84
N ALA A 325 -5.54 6.00 -10.93
CA ALA A 325 -4.71 6.88 -11.75
C ALA A 325 -3.72 6.06 -12.58
N VAL A 326 -3.53 6.47 -13.83
CA VAL A 326 -2.55 5.88 -14.74
C VAL A 326 -1.56 6.92 -15.22
N LEU A 327 -0.27 6.55 -15.26
CA LEU A 327 0.77 7.34 -15.92
C LEU A 327 0.92 6.83 -17.35
N VAL A 328 0.61 7.68 -18.33
CA VAL A 328 0.60 7.30 -19.74
C VAL A 328 1.35 8.29 -20.61
N THR A 329 1.86 7.79 -21.73
CA THR A 329 2.43 8.62 -22.79
C THR A 329 1.65 8.38 -24.07
N GLN A 330 1.12 9.46 -24.65
CA GLN A 330 0.43 9.42 -25.94
C GLN A 330 1.46 9.62 -27.07
N HIS A 331 1.40 8.75 -28.08
CA HIS A 331 2.28 8.82 -29.25
C HIS A 331 1.47 8.94 -30.53
N ASN A 332 1.94 9.79 -31.45
CA ASN A 332 1.44 9.80 -32.83
C ASN A 332 1.95 8.53 -33.56
N THR A 333 1.10 7.93 -34.37
CA THR A 333 1.42 6.71 -35.16
C THR A 333 2.00 7.02 -36.54
N GLN A 334 1.81 8.24 -37.05
CA GLN A 334 2.18 8.65 -38.40
C GLN A 334 3.60 9.22 -38.49
N HIS A 335 4.12 9.81 -37.42
CA HIS A 335 5.46 10.38 -37.41
C HIS A 335 6.16 10.15 -36.05
N PRO A 336 7.50 10.01 -36.05
CA PRO A 336 8.27 9.82 -34.83
C PRO A 336 8.13 11.04 -33.90
N HIS A 337 7.44 10.85 -32.78
CA HIS A 337 7.28 11.92 -31.80
C HIS A 337 8.55 12.02 -30.94
N ARG A 338 9.34 13.10 -31.12
CA ARG A 338 10.67 13.25 -30.48
C ARG A 338 10.63 13.54 -28.98
N ARG A 339 9.51 14.06 -28.43
CA ARG A 339 9.36 14.41 -27.01
C ARG A 339 7.93 14.17 -26.51
N PRO A 340 7.51 12.92 -26.40
CA PRO A 340 6.17 12.61 -25.95
C PRO A 340 6.05 12.95 -24.45
N ARG A 341 5.05 13.78 -24.09
CA ARG A 341 4.80 14.16 -22.70
C ARG A 341 4.02 13.06 -21.99
N SER A 342 4.45 12.71 -20.78
CA SER A 342 3.65 11.84 -19.91
C SER A 342 2.52 12.63 -19.25
N LYS A 343 1.34 12.02 -19.18
CA LYS A 343 0.14 12.56 -18.55
C LYS A 343 -0.31 11.58 -17.46
N ILE A 344 -0.88 12.13 -16.38
CA ILE A 344 -1.60 11.33 -15.39
C ILE A 344 -3.08 11.45 -15.73
N LEU A 345 -3.74 10.34 -15.96
CA LEU A 345 -5.18 10.29 -16.18
C LEU A 345 -5.84 9.66 -14.96
N PHE A 346 -6.90 10.31 -14.48
CA PHE A 346 -7.67 9.84 -13.32
C PHE A 346 -8.99 9.23 -13.77
N GLY A 347 -9.49 8.28 -12.99
CA GLY A 347 -10.76 7.61 -13.23
C GLY A 347 -11.43 7.34 -11.91
N ARG A 348 -12.65 7.82 -11.79
CA ARG A 348 -13.50 7.68 -10.61
C ARG A 348 -14.57 6.64 -10.89
N ARG A 349 -15.15 6.08 -9.83
CA ARG A 349 -16.37 5.27 -9.95
C ARG A 349 -17.57 6.19 -10.15
N ASP A 350 -18.38 5.92 -11.18
CA ASP A 350 -19.57 6.72 -11.47
C ASP A 350 -20.62 6.61 -10.35
N PRO A 351 -21.23 7.73 -9.91
CA PRO A 351 -22.25 7.75 -8.85
C PRO A 351 -23.59 7.11 -9.27
N THR A 352 -23.85 6.95 -10.56
CA THR A 352 -25.18 6.68 -11.12
C THR A 352 -25.59 5.21 -11.12
N LYS A 353 -24.67 4.30 -10.82
CA LYS A 353 -25.00 2.91 -10.49
C LYS A 353 -25.01 2.81 -8.98
N GLU A 354 -26.21 2.78 -8.41
CA GLU A 354 -26.46 2.63 -6.97
C GLU A 354 -25.55 1.56 -6.36
N THR A 355 -24.47 1.99 -5.70
CA THR A 355 -23.90 1.17 -4.62
C THR A 355 -25.02 1.06 -3.60
N THR A 356 -25.53 -0.15 -3.38
CA THR A 356 -26.60 -0.41 -2.42
C THR A 356 -26.28 0.34 -1.11
N PRO A 357 -27.17 1.21 -0.61
CA PRO A 357 -26.90 1.97 0.61
C PRO A 357 -26.71 0.98 1.76
N GLY A 358 -25.45 0.78 2.19
CA GLY A 358 -25.07 -0.26 3.14
C GLY A 358 -23.77 -1.01 2.82
N LYS A 359 -23.29 -1.00 1.56
CA LYS A 359 -21.92 -1.47 1.21
C LYS A 359 -20.87 -0.43 1.61
N GLN A 360 -20.87 0.01 2.86
CA GLN A 360 -19.71 0.71 3.43
C GLN A 360 -18.62 -0.35 3.59
N THR A 361 -17.65 -0.38 2.68
CA THR A 361 -16.46 -1.22 2.84
C THR A 361 -15.82 -0.89 4.19
N GLY A 362 -15.57 -1.90 5.02
CA GLY A 362 -14.96 -1.72 6.35
C GLY A 362 -13.60 -1.00 6.32
N VAL A 363 -13.01 -0.85 5.13
CA VAL A 363 -11.80 -0.10 4.78
C VAL A 363 -11.90 1.38 5.18
N ALA A 364 -13.06 2.01 4.96
CA ALA A 364 -13.31 3.43 5.28
C ALA A 364 -13.02 3.80 6.73
N LYS A 365 -13.31 2.87 7.65
CA LYS A 365 -13.18 3.08 9.09
C LYS A 365 -11.71 3.20 9.52
N LYS A 366 -10.76 2.73 8.70
CA LYS A 366 -9.33 2.75 8.99
C LYS A 366 -8.54 3.85 8.26
N LEU A 367 -9.17 4.62 7.38
CA LEU A 367 -8.52 5.73 6.69
C LEU A 367 -8.28 6.92 7.62
N THR A 368 -7.17 7.63 7.39
CA THR A 368 -6.89 8.92 8.04
C THR A 368 -7.88 9.98 7.55
N THR A 369 -7.99 11.12 8.25
CA THR A 369 -8.88 12.20 7.80
C THR A 369 -8.55 12.66 6.37
N GLU A 370 -7.26 12.76 6.03
CA GLU A 370 -6.81 13.12 4.69
C GLU A 370 -7.19 12.06 3.65
N GLY A 371 -7.07 10.77 4.01
CA GLY A 371 -7.52 9.67 3.17
C GLY A 371 -9.04 9.73 2.92
N ARG A 372 -9.84 9.95 3.97
CA ARG A 372 -11.30 10.12 3.83
C ARG A 372 -11.66 11.33 2.98
N LEU A 373 -10.95 12.45 3.17
CA LEU A 373 -11.16 13.65 2.38
C LEU A 373 -10.85 13.42 0.91
N TRP A 374 -9.75 12.72 0.61
CA TRP A 374 -9.40 12.33 -0.75
C TRP A 374 -10.50 11.48 -1.39
N GLU A 375 -10.99 10.46 -0.67
CA GLU A 375 -12.07 9.60 -1.18
C GLU A 375 -13.39 10.37 -1.38
N ALA A 376 -13.71 11.33 -0.52
CA ALA A 376 -14.89 12.18 -0.67
C ALA A 376 -14.79 13.08 -1.93
N TYR A 377 -13.64 13.72 -2.16
CA TYR A 377 -13.49 14.64 -3.30
C TYR A 377 -13.23 13.94 -4.63
N TYR A 378 -12.44 12.85 -4.61
CA TYR A 378 -11.91 12.21 -5.81
C TYR A 378 -12.40 10.78 -5.98
N GLY A 379 -12.66 10.06 -4.90
CA GLY A 379 -13.13 8.68 -4.93
C GLY A 379 -14.64 8.53 -5.06
N ASN A 380 -15.39 9.62 -4.87
CA ASN A 380 -16.85 9.62 -4.79
C ASN A 380 -17.37 8.64 -3.72
N GLN A 381 -16.58 8.47 -2.65
CA GLN A 381 -16.98 7.71 -1.48
C GLN A 381 -17.17 8.70 -0.33
N TRP A 382 -18.37 8.69 0.29
CA TRP A 382 -18.80 9.62 1.37
C TRP A 382 -19.06 11.06 0.97
N ASP A 383 -19.86 11.73 1.79
CA ASP A 383 -19.99 13.19 1.76
C ASP A 383 -18.73 13.80 2.42
N VAL A 384 -18.27 14.94 1.89
CA VAL A 384 -17.19 15.73 2.52
C VAL A 384 -17.54 16.08 3.97
N SER A 385 -18.83 16.26 4.26
CA SER A 385 -19.38 16.52 5.59
C SER A 385 -19.17 15.36 6.57
N ASP A 386 -19.04 14.12 6.06
CA ASP A 386 -18.74 12.93 6.87
C ASP A 386 -17.22 12.78 7.10
N ALA A 387 -16.39 13.31 6.19
CA ALA A 387 -14.93 13.22 6.26
C ALA A 387 -14.33 14.28 7.20
N VAL A 388 -14.88 15.49 7.19
CA VAL A 388 -14.50 16.57 8.09
C VAL A 388 -15.49 16.59 9.24
N LEU A 389 -15.06 16.21 10.44
CA LEU A 389 -15.87 16.45 11.63
C LEU A 389 -16.05 17.98 11.75
N THR A 390 -17.17 18.51 11.29
CA THR A 390 -17.55 19.92 11.46
C THR A 390 -18.17 20.09 12.84
N GLY A 391 -17.35 19.91 13.87
CA GLY A 391 -17.70 20.19 15.24
C GLY A 391 -16.92 21.39 15.75
N THR A 392 -17.55 22.26 16.55
CA THR A 392 -16.80 23.06 17.52
C THR A 392 -15.92 22.10 18.35
N ALA A 393 -14.80 22.56 18.88
CA ALA A 393 -13.84 21.66 19.54
C ALA A 393 -14.41 20.83 20.70
N ASP A 394 -15.53 21.23 21.28
CA ASP A 394 -16.31 20.43 22.24
C ASP A 394 -17.02 19.22 21.62
N SER A 395 -17.43 19.33 20.36
CA SER A 395 -18.10 18.27 19.58
C SER A 395 -17.11 17.29 18.93
N LEU A 396 -15.82 17.65 18.84
CA LEU A 396 -14.75 16.86 18.23
C LEU A 396 -14.09 15.84 19.18
N VAL A 397 -14.47 15.87 20.47
CA VAL A 397 -13.88 14.96 21.46
C VAL A 397 -14.63 13.64 21.43
N HIS A 398 -14.30 12.78 20.46
CA HIS A 398 -14.75 11.39 20.49
C HIS A 398 -14.33 10.73 21.81
N GLN A 399 -15.22 9.93 22.40
CA GLN A 399 -14.85 8.99 23.46
C GLN A 399 -13.90 7.96 22.84
N SER A 400 -12.60 8.22 22.95
CA SER A 400 -11.58 7.27 22.56
C SER A 400 -11.37 6.27 23.71
N PRO A 401 -11.00 5.01 23.42
CA PRO A 401 -10.61 4.05 24.46
C PRO A 401 -9.48 4.58 25.36
N LEU A 402 -8.61 5.43 24.82
CA LEU A 402 -7.55 6.09 25.58
C LEU A 402 -8.10 7.13 26.57
N ARG A 403 -9.14 7.88 26.21
CA ARG A 403 -9.75 8.86 27.11
C ARG A 403 -10.43 8.18 28.29
N ASP A 404 -11.04 7.02 28.09
CA ASP A 404 -11.59 6.21 29.17
C ASP A 404 -10.48 5.65 30.07
N LEU A 405 -9.40 5.13 29.48
CA LEU A 405 -8.24 4.62 30.22
C LEU A 405 -7.60 5.68 31.14
N PHE A 406 -7.53 6.94 30.70
CA PHE A 406 -6.90 8.03 31.45
C PHE A 406 -7.89 8.88 32.26
N LYS A 407 -9.18 8.51 32.30
CA LYS A 407 -10.22 9.31 32.96
C LYS A 407 -9.92 9.59 34.43
N ASP A 408 -9.53 8.56 35.18
CA ASP A 408 -9.21 8.69 36.60
C ASP A 408 -7.88 9.41 36.84
N VAL A 409 -6.93 9.24 35.91
CA VAL A 409 -5.63 9.94 35.94
C VAL A 409 -5.81 11.44 35.74
N THR A 410 -6.75 11.82 34.89
CA THR A 410 -7.10 13.21 34.57
C THR A 410 -7.57 13.95 35.82
N ALA A 411 -8.40 13.31 36.66
CA ALA A 411 -8.88 13.88 37.91
C ALA A 411 -7.80 14.05 38.99
N GLN A 412 -6.69 13.31 38.86
CA GLN A 412 -5.55 13.36 39.80
C GLN A 412 -4.50 14.41 39.41
N GLN A 413 -4.57 14.99 38.21
CA GLN A 413 -3.58 15.97 37.76
C GLN A 413 -3.71 17.29 38.55
N ARG A 414 -2.55 17.85 38.89
CA ARG A 414 -2.42 19.13 39.60
C ARG A 414 -1.53 20.07 38.80
N CYS A 415 -1.72 21.37 39.00
CA CYS A 415 -0.92 22.39 38.33
C CYS A 415 0.57 22.23 38.65
N VAL A 416 1.42 22.15 37.63
CA VAL A 416 2.88 21.97 37.81
C VAL A 416 3.56 23.17 38.49
N TYR A 417 2.92 24.35 38.47
CA TYR A 417 3.50 25.58 39.02
C TYR A 417 3.04 25.91 40.45
N CYS A 418 1.81 25.55 40.81
CA CYS A 418 1.21 25.97 42.08
C CYS A 418 0.41 24.87 42.79
N GLU A 419 0.44 23.63 42.27
CA GLU A 419 -0.17 22.43 42.86
C GLU A 419 -1.68 22.47 43.12
N SER A 420 -2.35 23.54 42.67
CA SER A 420 -3.80 23.68 42.77
C SER A 420 -4.52 22.75 41.78
N ARG A 421 -5.81 22.54 42.06
CA ARG A 421 -6.65 21.65 41.28
C ARG A 421 -6.88 22.23 39.88
N LEU A 422 -6.94 21.35 38.89
CA LEU A 422 -7.19 21.72 37.50
C LEU A 422 -8.67 21.56 37.16
N SER A 423 -9.26 22.58 36.56
CA SER A 423 -10.52 22.51 35.82
C SER A 423 -10.18 22.19 34.38
N ILE A 424 -10.54 20.97 33.94
CA ILE A 424 -10.12 20.41 32.66
C ILE A 424 -11.27 20.52 31.67
N SER A 425 -11.07 21.28 30.60
CA SER A 425 -11.98 21.34 29.45
C SER A 425 -11.38 20.59 28.25
N SER A 426 -12.16 20.46 27.18
CA SER A 426 -11.79 19.79 25.93
C SER A 426 -10.52 20.36 25.28
N GLN A 427 -10.33 21.68 25.34
CA GLN A 427 -9.21 22.39 24.69
C GLN A 427 -8.16 22.88 25.67
N GLU A 428 -8.59 23.41 26.82
CA GLU A 428 -7.70 24.02 27.81
C GLU A 428 -8.02 23.54 29.23
N SER A 429 -6.98 23.46 30.04
CA SER A 429 -7.05 23.09 31.45
C SER A 429 -6.52 24.25 32.28
N ASN A 430 -7.34 24.78 33.17
CA ASN A 430 -7.03 25.95 33.98
C ASN A 430 -6.91 25.57 35.45
N CYS A 431 -5.87 26.05 36.13
CA CYS A 431 -5.79 25.93 37.58
C CYS A 431 -6.55 27.07 38.28
N GLU A 432 -6.91 26.88 39.55
CA GLU A 432 -7.60 27.90 40.36
C GLU A 432 -6.85 29.24 40.46
N ASN A 433 -5.52 29.21 40.27
CA ASN A 433 -4.64 30.38 40.32
C ASN A 433 -4.38 31.00 38.93
N GLY A 434 -5.06 30.55 37.87
CA GLY A 434 -5.04 31.19 36.55
C GLY A 434 -3.99 30.67 35.54
N HIS A 435 -3.16 29.69 35.89
CA HIS A 435 -2.30 29.01 34.88
C HIS A 435 -3.14 28.15 33.93
N SER A 436 -2.93 28.32 32.62
CA SER A 436 -3.60 27.57 31.54
C SER A 436 -2.65 26.60 30.83
N PHE A 437 -3.17 25.43 30.48
CA PHE A 437 -2.48 24.37 29.75
C PHE A 437 -3.37 23.84 28.63
N ALA A 438 -2.80 23.44 27.49
CA ALA A 438 -3.59 22.76 26.46
C ALA A 438 -4.01 21.35 26.94
N THR A 439 -5.19 20.89 26.56
CA THR A 439 -5.66 19.53 26.84
C THR A 439 -5.36 18.60 25.66
N CYS A 440 -4.90 17.39 25.96
CA CYS A 440 -4.67 16.33 24.97
C CYS A 440 -6.00 15.83 24.39
N ALA A 441 -6.22 15.98 23.08
CA ALA A 441 -7.45 15.53 22.44
C ALA A 441 -7.67 14.01 22.50
N ALA A 442 -6.59 13.22 22.55
CA ALA A 442 -6.67 11.77 22.58
C ALA A 442 -7.02 11.22 23.98
N THR A 443 -6.58 11.86 25.06
CA THR A 443 -6.67 11.30 26.43
C THR A 443 -7.42 12.18 27.43
N GLY A 444 -7.65 13.46 27.11
CA GLY A 444 -8.18 14.45 28.06
C GLY A 444 -7.16 14.95 29.09
N LEU A 445 -5.89 14.54 29.02
CA LEU A 445 -4.87 14.97 29.97
C LEU A 445 -4.36 16.38 29.69
N PRO A 446 -4.09 17.21 30.72
CA PRO A 446 -3.43 18.49 30.56
C PRO A 446 -1.96 18.32 30.12
N ILE A 447 -1.54 19.09 29.13
CA ILE A 447 -0.19 19.11 28.57
C ILE A 447 0.64 20.14 29.34
N MET A 448 1.33 19.68 30.38
CA MET A 448 2.03 20.56 31.32
C MET A 448 3.53 20.73 31.02
N ALA A 449 4.07 20.09 29.98
CA ALA A 449 5.47 20.17 29.61
C ALA A 449 5.66 20.63 28.15
N PRO A 450 6.63 21.52 27.88
CA PRO A 450 6.99 21.90 26.51
C PRO A 450 7.53 20.68 25.76
N GLY A 451 7.23 20.56 24.47
CA GLY A 451 7.71 19.47 23.63
C GLY A 451 7.05 18.10 23.87
N ALA A 452 6.13 17.97 24.84
CA ALA A 452 5.42 16.74 25.17
C ALA A 452 4.24 16.41 24.23
N SER A 453 3.88 17.34 23.33
CA SER A 453 2.72 17.20 22.43
C SER A 453 3.09 17.40 20.96
N ARG A 454 2.19 16.93 20.09
CA ARG A 454 2.17 17.15 18.64
C ARG A 454 0.90 17.90 18.27
N LEU A 455 0.99 18.79 17.28
CA LEU A 455 -0.13 19.56 16.76
C LEU A 455 -0.78 18.82 15.59
N CYS A 456 -2.08 18.58 15.63
CA CYS A 456 -2.80 18.01 14.50
C CYS A 456 -2.89 19.04 13.36
N ALA A 457 -2.52 18.64 12.15
CA ALA A 457 -2.58 19.49 10.95
C ALA A 457 -4.02 19.77 10.49
N VAL A 458 -4.98 18.95 10.94
CA VAL A 458 -6.39 19.05 10.53
C VAL A 458 -7.21 19.85 11.54
N CYS A 459 -7.29 19.39 12.80
CA CYS A 459 -8.17 20.03 13.80
C CYS A 459 -7.46 21.07 14.68
N GLY A 460 -6.14 21.25 14.54
CA GLY A 460 -5.35 22.18 15.36
C GLY A 460 -5.24 21.80 16.85
N LEU A 461 -5.83 20.68 17.27
CA LEU A 461 -5.72 20.20 18.65
C LEU A 461 -4.38 19.53 18.90
N ARG A 462 -3.95 19.53 20.17
CA ARG A 462 -2.71 18.88 20.60
C ARG A 462 -2.98 17.47 21.09
N CYS A 463 -2.12 16.53 20.73
CA CYS A 463 -2.08 15.19 21.32
C CYS A 463 -0.71 14.96 21.97
N LEU A 464 -0.69 14.35 23.15
CA LEU A 464 0.55 13.94 23.80
C LEU A 464 1.32 12.94 22.90
N LYS A 465 2.65 13.01 22.94
CA LYS A 465 3.51 12.03 22.29
C LYS A 465 3.31 10.66 22.93
N GLY A 466 3.49 9.62 22.13
CA GLY A 466 3.36 8.25 22.62
C GLY A 466 4.31 7.90 23.78
N SER A 467 5.52 8.45 23.77
CA SER A 467 6.49 8.33 24.86
C SER A 467 5.94 8.90 26.17
N GLU A 468 5.39 10.11 26.13
CA GLU A 468 4.81 10.80 27.30
C GLU A 468 3.62 10.04 27.86
N LEU A 469 2.72 9.58 26.98
CA LEU A 469 1.57 8.79 27.39
C LEU A 469 1.99 7.47 28.07
N SER A 470 3.04 6.83 27.56
CA SER A 470 3.60 5.62 28.18
C SER A 470 4.18 5.93 29.57
N THR A 471 4.88 7.04 29.74
CA THR A 471 5.43 7.47 31.03
C THR A 471 4.33 7.77 32.04
N ILE A 472 3.27 8.47 31.63
CA ILE A 472 2.12 8.78 32.49
C ILE A 472 1.36 7.49 32.85
N ALA A 473 1.13 6.59 31.90
CA ALA A 473 0.47 5.31 32.16
C ALA A 473 1.23 4.48 33.19
N LYS A 474 2.56 4.34 33.03
CA LYS A 474 3.41 3.62 34.00
C LYS A 474 3.32 4.21 35.41
N LYS A 475 3.22 5.54 35.52
CA LYS A 475 3.18 6.24 36.80
C LYS A 475 1.83 6.14 37.52
N TYR A 476 0.72 6.24 36.79
CA TYR A 476 -0.61 6.41 37.39
C TYR A 476 -1.55 5.21 37.23
N ILE A 477 -1.31 4.34 36.25
CA ILE A 477 -2.18 3.19 35.95
C ILE A 477 -1.48 1.89 36.37
N GLY A 478 -0.18 1.77 36.09
CA GLY A 478 0.64 0.62 36.49
C GLY A 478 1.69 0.27 35.44
N LEU A 479 2.70 -0.51 35.83
CA LEU A 479 3.82 -0.89 34.97
C LEU A 479 3.41 -1.71 33.73
N ASP A 480 2.28 -2.43 33.81
CA ASP A 480 1.75 -3.28 32.74
C ASP A 480 0.71 -2.57 31.83
N ALA A 481 0.49 -1.27 32.02
CA ALA A 481 -0.50 -0.53 31.23
C ALA A 481 -0.09 -0.45 29.75
N VAL A 482 -0.85 -1.12 28.88
CA VAL A 482 -0.67 -1.06 27.42
C VAL A 482 -1.43 0.14 26.87
N VAL A 483 -0.70 1.13 26.37
CA VAL A 483 -1.28 2.26 25.65
C VAL A 483 -1.22 1.94 24.16
N ASP A 484 -2.35 1.52 23.58
CA ASP A 484 -2.44 1.30 22.14
C ASP A 484 -2.51 2.66 21.44
N LEU A 485 -1.33 3.12 21.01
CA LEU A 485 -1.17 4.38 20.33
C LEU A 485 -1.32 4.10 18.85
N ALA A 486 -2.41 4.54 18.26
CA ALA A 486 -2.45 4.87 16.83
C ALA A 486 -1.47 6.03 16.60
N GLY A 487 -0.17 5.72 16.64
CA GLY A 487 0.91 6.62 17.01
C GLY A 487 1.05 7.82 16.09
N ASP A 488 0.51 7.73 14.88
CA ASP A 488 0.70 8.69 13.79
C ASP A 488 -0.57 9.40 13.35
N VAL A 489 -1.67 9.28 14.11
CA VAL A 489 -2.92 9.98 13.85
C VAL A 489 -3.46 10.68 15.10
N CYS A 490 -4.17 11.78 14.90
CA CYS A 490 -4.83 12.53 15.95
C CYS A 490 -5.94 11.69 16.57
N GLY A 491 -5.89 11.46 17.88
CA GLY A 491 -6.95 10.72 18.59
C GLY A 491 -8.30 11.45 18.65
N GLY A 492 -8.34 12.74 18.28
CA GLY A 492 -9.58 13.50 18.14
C GLY A 492 -10.24 13.31 16.77
N CYS A 493 -9.54 13.67 15.68
CA CYS A 493 -10.14 13.67 14.34
C CYS A 493 -9.63 12.57 13.38
N GLY A 494 -8.55 11.87 13.72
CA GLY A 494 -7.87 10.90 12.83
C GLY A 494 -6.86 11.50 11.84
N GLY A 495 -6.60 12.80 11.91
CA GLY A 495 -5.70 13.51 10.99
C GLY A 495 -4.24 13.39 11.37
N LYS A 496 -3.32 13.64 10.44
CA LYS A 496 -1.87 13.61 10.67
C LYS A 496 -1.40 14.80 11.52
N PHE A 497 -0.24 14.63 12.14
CA PHE A 497 0.42 15.68 12.91
C PHE A 497 1.35 16.51 12.04
N VAL A 498 1.47 17.80 12.35
CA VAL A 498 2.49 18.68 11.75
C VAL A 498 3.87 18.19 12.25
N SER A 499 4.78 17.94 11.30
CA SER A 499 6.15 17.48 11.54
C SER A 499 7.03 18.58 12.13
#